data_AF-A0A091RDJ4-F1
#
_entry.id   AF-A0A091RDJ4-F1
#
_cell.length_a   1.000
_cell.length_b   1.000
_cell.length_c   1.000
_cell.angle_alpha   90.00
_cell.angle_beta   90.00
_cell.angle_gamma   90.00
#
_symmetry.space_group_name_H-M   'P 1'
#
loop_
_entity.id
_entity.type
_entity.pdbx_description
1 polymer ?
#
loop_
_entity_poly.entity_id
_entity_poly.type
_entity_poly.pdbx_seq_one_letter_code
_entity_poly.pdbx_strand_id
1 'polypeptide(L)'
;MQDIDARGGSPAFLRPQNGSSHKSSGYVPGRIAPLRPPPPLQSHAAAEFTSARQEARTRLPSLPVDQHRRQAEANRHKNTLICFAISSLSLFVALGMFLGIASKYAPDENCPDQNPRLKNWSPGKDPENKVIIKKGDLFRLNLDATVHSIVIQDGGLLVFGDDKEGSKNITLRTRFILIKDGGMLHVGAEKCRYKSKATIILYGKSNEGADVPEFGKKFIGVGPEGTLELHGHQKLSWTFLSKTIYFSGLANGHYTFKKNFSRGLNVRVIDQDTAEVLEVLKFDTHEFSEESLKLQNLLKNGSTGRIVAIAVGDSAAKNLLEETRVTIQNILGSKFVRGLSYRQAWALVGVIGGGNSSCNESVRNYENHSTGGKALAQKEFFTVDGQKFVVRAYSEWNDG
;
A
#
# COMPACT_ATOMS: atom_id res chain seq x y z
N MET A 1 40.41 29.97 29.18
CA MET A 1 41.44 28.93 29.23
C MET A 1 40.70 27.60 29.32
N GLN A 2 40.33 27.08 28.14
CA GLN A 2 40.68 25.74 27.59
C GLN A 2 39.81 24.62 28.20
N ASP A 3 38.80 24.09 27.50
CA ASP A 3 38.83 23.06 26.41
C ASP A 3 39.42 21.71 26.92
N ILE A 4 38.88 20.51 26.67
CA ILE A 4 38.54 19.88 25.38
C ILE A 4 37.51 18.72 25.54
N ASP A 5 36.77 18.56 24.46
CA ASP A 5 35.71 17.64 23.98
C ASP A 5 36.14 16.17 23.68
N ALA A 6 35.17 15.22 23.57
CA ALA A 6 35.20 14.09 22.59
C ALA A 6 33.97 13.12 22.65
N ARG A 7 33.05 13.37 21.71
CA ARG A 7 32.08 12.56 20.92
C ARG A 7 32.06 11.02 20.88
N GLY A 8 30.85 10.51 20.57
CA GLY A 8 30.54 9.46 19.57
C GLY A 8 29.41 8.50 20.01
N GLY A 9 28.41 8.06 19.24
CA GLY A 9 27.99 8.19 17.84
C GLY A 9 26.82 7.18 17.61
N SER A 10 25.81 7.54 16.81
CA SER A 10 24.64 6.71 16.50
C SER A 10 24.98 5.46 15.67
N PRO A 11 24.28 4.31 15.82
CA PRO A 11 24.55 3.14 14.99
C PRO A 11 23.93 3.30 13.59
N ALA A 12 24.81 3.23 12.60
CA ALA A 12 24.48 3.15 11.18
C ALA A 12 24.03 1.74 10.79
N PHE A 13 22.98 1.67 9.97
CA PHE A 13 22.54 0.45 9.30
C PHE A 13 23.63 -0.09 8.37
N LEU A 14 24.10 -1.30 8.64
CA LEU A 14 25.04 -2.04 7.78
C LEU A 14 24.29 -2.69 6.61
N ARG A 15 24.82 -2.50 5.39
CA ARG A 15 24.47 -3.27 4.18
C ARG A 15 25.19 -4.64 4.22
N PRO A 16 24.56 -5.74 3.79
CA PRO A 16 25.28 -6.96 3.46
C PRO A 16 25.99 -6.84 2.11
N GLN A 17 27.26 -7.24 2.08
CA GLN A 17 28.07 -7.43 0.89
C GLN A 17 27.73 -8.75 0.20
N ASN A 18 27.87 -8.74 -1.13
CA ASN A 18 27.74 -9.87 -2.04
C ASN A 18 28.86 -10.92 -1.86
N GLY A 19 28.51 -12.18 -2.12
CA GLY A 19 29.44 -13.26 -2.47
C GLY A 19 28.73 -14.47 -3.09
N SER A 20 28.77 -14.54 -4.44
CA SER A 20 28.83 -15.69 -5.37
C SER A 20 28.95 -17.11 -4.76
N SER A 21 28.48 -18.23 -5.34
CA SER A 21 27.94 -18.56 -6.66
C SER A 21 27.57 -20.05 -6.66
N HIS A 22 26.40 -20.44 -7.19
CA HIS A 22 26.21 -21.76 -7.79
C HIS A 22 25.17 -21.66 -8.94
N LYS A 23 25.58 -22.13 -10.12
CA LYS A 23 24.81 -22.16 -11.37
C LYS A 23 23.74 -23.25 -11.32
N SER A 24 22.57 -22.96 -11.90
CA SER A 24 21.68 -23.93 -12.56
C SER A 24 20.83 -23.20 -13.61
N SER A 25 20.51 -23.94 -14.67
CA SER A 25 20.16 -23.50 -16.02
C SER A 25 18.67 -23.22 -16.24
N GLY A 26 18.37 -22.28 -17.16
CA GLY A 26 17.28 -22.45 -18.12
C GLY A 26 15.95 -21.74 -17.85
N TYR A 27 15.87 -20.44 -18.20
CA TYR A 27 14.65 -19.86 -18.79
C TYR A 27 15.00 -18.61 -19.60
N VAL A 28 14.64 -18.56 -20.88
CA VAL A 28 14.90 -17.44 -21.81
C VAL A 28 13.59 -16.74 -22.13
N PRO A 29 13.38 -15.47 -21.75
CA PRO A 29 12.27 -14.67 -22.26
C PRO A 29 12.53 -14.19 -23.68
N GLY A 30 11.51 -14.34 -24.54
CA GLY A 30 11.56 -14.06 -25.97
C GLY A 30 11.90 -12.61 -26.34
N ARG A 31 12.65 -12.46 -27.44
CA ARG A 31 12.88 -11.20 -28.14
C ARG A 31 11.58 -10.76 -28.82
N ILE A 32 11.10 -9.56 -28.52
CA ILE A 32 10.14 -8.86 -29.38
C ILE A 32 10.96 -7.89 -30.25
N ALA A 33 10.92 -8.12 -31.56
CA ALA A 33 11.54 -7.26 -32.56
C ALA A 33 10.67 -6.00 -32.80
N PRO A 34 11.28 -4.84 -33.11
CA PRO A 34 10.53 -3.63 -33.46
C PRO A 34 9.92 -3.76 -34.86
N LEU A 35 8.60 -3.56 -34.95
CA LEU A 35 7.87 -3.43 -36.21
C LEU A 35 8.31 -2.14 -36.93
N ARG A 36 8.92 -2.28 -38.11
CA ARG A 36 9.10 -1.18 -39.08
C ARG A 36 7.78 -0.94 -39.83
N PRO A 37 7.34 0.31 -40.00
CA PRO A 37 6.32 0.65 -40.99
C PRO A 37 6.87 0.54 -42.42
N PRO A 38 6.05 0.15 -43.41
CA PRO A 38 6.45 0.11 -44.81
C PRO A 38 6.58 1.53 -45.42
N PRO A 39 7.44 1.74 -46.43
CA PRO A 39 7.52 3.01 -47.15
C PRO A 39 6.30 3.18 -48.07
N PRO A 40 5.80 4.42 -48.27
CA PRO A 40 4.70 4.68 -49.19
C PRO A 40 5.13 4.55 -50.67
N LEU A 41 4.22 3.99 -51.47
CA LEU A 41 4.33 3.77 -52.91
C LEU A 41 4.46 5.08 -53.70
N GLN A 42 5.35 5.08 -54.68
CA GLN A 42 5.42 6.04 -55.78
C GLN A 42 4.68 5.50 -57.02
N SER A 43 3.69 6.26 -57.50
CA SER A 43 3.29 6.45 -58.91
C SER A 43 2.14 7.48 -58.87
N HIS A 44 2.09 8.51 -59.71
CA HIS A 44 2.02 8.47 -61.16
C HIS A 44 2.69 9.69 -61.82
N ALA A 45 3.16 9.46 -63.04
CA ALA A 45 3.68 10.43 -63.99
C ALA A 45 2.58 11.04 -64.88
N ALA A 46 2.79 12.29 -65.32
CA ALA A 46 2.49 12.85 -66.64
C ALA A 46 3.21 14.22 -66.69
N ALA A 47 4.28 14.45 -67.47
CA ALA A 47 4.33 14.60 -68.94
C ALA A 47 3.38 15.75 -69.40
N GLU A 48 3.76 16.78 -70.16
CA GLU A 48 4.95 17.05 -70.98
C GLU A 48 4.81 18.46 -71.65
N PHE A 49 5.87 18.91 -72.34
CA PHE A 49 5.92 19.93 -73.42
C PHE A 49 5.82 21.44 -73.04
N THR A 50 6.59 22.39 -73.58
CA THR A 50 7.31 22.49 -74.87
C THR A 50 8.53 23.44 -74.83
N SER A 51 9.57 23.06 -75.61
CA SER A 51 10.34 23.82 -76.61
C SER A 51 11.09 25.14 -76.30
N ALA A 52 12.36 25.12 -76.71
CA ALA A 52 13.33 26.19 -76.87
C ALA A 52 12.93 27.29 -77.86
N ARG A 53 13.54 28.49 -77.74
CA ARG A 53 14.33 29.15 -78.83
C ARG A 53 15.10 30.40 -78.37
N GLN A 54 16.27 30.54 -78.97
CA GLN A 54 17.30 31.59 -78.93
C GLN A 54 16.88 33.00 -79.39
N GLU A 55 17.68 33.96 -78.89
CA GLU A 55 18.38 35.04 -79.61
C GLU A 55 17.85 36.48 -79.76
N ALA A 56 18.87 37.35 -79.65
CA ALA A 56 19.13 38.61 -80.35
C ALA A 56 18.53 39.92 -79.82
N ARG A 57 19.45 40.67 -79.19
CA ARG A 57 19.44 42.13 -79.04
C ARG A 57 19.30 42.84 -80.39
N THR A 58 18.52 43.91 -80.43
CA THR A 58 18.74 45.05 -81.33
C THR A 58 18.46 46.35 -80.57
N ARG A 59 19.27 47.37 -80.85
CA ARG A 59 19.32 48.67 -80.17
C ARG A 59 18.76 49.77 -81.09
N LEU A 60 17.93 50.64 -80.50
CA LEU A 60 17.76 52.12 -80.71
C LEU A 60 17.10 52.65 -82.02
N PRO A 61 16.54 53.90 -82.08
CA PRO A 61 16.39 54.96 -81.05
C PRO A 61 15.05 55.78 -81.00
N SER A 62 14.92 56.61 -79.92
CA SER A 62 14.25 57.95 -79.77
C SER A 62 12.71 58.11 -79.90
N LEU A 63 11.97 59.01 -79.23
CA LEU A 63 11.99 59.89 -78.03
C LEU A 63 10.51 60.44 -77.88
N PRO A 64 10.09 61.05 -76.74
CA PRO A 64 8.71 61.02 -76.22
C PRO A 64 8.01 62.38 -76.10
N VAL A 65 6.67 62.41 -75.97
CA VAL A 65 5.90 63.47 -75.28
C VAL A 65 4.62 62.85 -74.67
N ASP A 66 4.19 63.35 -73.50
CA ASP A 66 2.95 63.02 -72.73
C ASP A 66 2.98 61.93 -71.65
N GLN A 67 3.93 62.01 -70.71
CA GLN A 67 4.00 61.10 -69.56
C GLN A 67 3.70 61.73 -68.17
N HIS A 68 3.55 63.06 -68.06
CA HIS A 68 3.52 63.70 -66.73
C HIS A 68 2.14 63.81 -66.07
N ARG A 69 1.02 63.85 -66.80
CA ARG A 69 -0.32 64.08 -66.19
C ARG A 69 -1.01 62.81 -65.68
N ARG A 70 -0.81 61.65 -66.32
CA ARG A 70 -1.34 60.36 -65.83
C ARG A 70 -0.57 59.77 -64.64
N GLN A 71 0.68 60.19 -64.45
CA GLN A 71 1.56 59.67 -63.40
C GLN A 71 1.13 60.13 -61.99
N ALA A 72 0.59 61.35 -61.85
CA ALA A 72 0.25 61.94 -60.55
C ALA A 72 -1.04 61.36 -59.93
N GLU A 73 -2.10 61.16 -60.71
CA GLU A 73 -3.34 60.52 -60.24
C GLU A 73 -3.13 59.01 -59.98
N ALA A 74 -2.35 58.34 -60.83
CA ALA A 74 -1.96 56.95 -60.61
C ALA A 74 -1.11 56.79 -59.33
N ASN A 75 -0.21 57.73 -59.03
CA ASN A 75 0.60 57.67 -57.81
C ASN A 75 -0.21 57.96 -56.54
N ARG A 76 -1.24 58.81 -56.59
CA ARG A 76 -2.15 59.05 -55.47
C ARG A 76 -2.97 57.79 -55.15
N HIS A 77 -3.54 57.15 -56.16
CA HIS A 77 -4.25 55.87 -55.99
C HIS A 77 -3.32 54.74 -55.51
N LYS A 78 -2.07 54.68 -55.99
CA LYS A 78 -1.08 53.72 -55.49
C LYS A 78 -0.76 53.95 -54.01
N ASN A 79 -0.52 55.19 -53.58
CA ASN A 79 -0.24 55.49 -52.19
C ASN A 79 -1.43 55.17 -51.27
N THR A 80 -2.66 55.46 -51.71
CA THR A 80 -3.88 55.10 -50.97
C THR A 80 -4.08 53.59 -50.91
N LEU A 81 -3.89 52.85 -52.02
CA LEU A 81 -3.95 51.39 -52.05
C LEU A 81 -2.87 50.74 -51.18
N ILE A 82 -1.66 51.29 -51.16
CA ILE A 82 -0.57 50.83 -50.30
C ILE A 82 -0.92 51.05 -48.82
N CYS A 83 -1.50 52.21 -48.45
CA CYS A 83 -1.95 52.45 -47.07
C CYS A 83 -3.08 51.49 -46.64
N PHE A 84 -4.06 51.19 -47.52
CA PHE A 84 -5.11 50.21 -47.23
C PHE A 84 -4.56 48.77 -47.15
N ALA A 85 -3.59 48.43 -47.99
CA ALA A 85 -2.93 47.13 -47.93
C ALA A 85 -2.13 46.97 -46.63
N ILE A 86 -1.40 48.01 -46.19
CA ILE A 86 -0.63 47.98 -44.95
C ILE A 86 -1.55 47.96 -43.72
N SER A 87 -2.65 48.74 -43.71
CA SER A 87 -3.58 48.75 -42.58
C SER A 87 -4.38 47.45 -42.47
N SER A 88 -4.82 46.87 -43.59
CA SER A 88 -5.48 45.57 -43.60
C SER A 88 -4.52 44.46 -43.17
N LEU A 89 -3.27 44.44 -43.66
CA LEU A 89 -2.26 43.47 -43.24
C LEU A 89 -1.97 43.58 -41.74
N SER A 90 -1.85 44.81 -41.20
CA SER A 90 -1.71 45.04 -39.77
C SER A 90 -2.90 44.51 -38.96
N LEU A 91 -4.13 44.70 -39.44
CA LEU A 91 -5.34 44.17 -38.82
C LEU A 91 -5.34 42.63 -38.83
N PHE A 92 -4.99 41.99 -39.95
CA PHE A 92 -4.91 40.53 -40.06
C PHE A 92 -3.79 39.94 -39.18
N VAL A 93 -2.65 40.62 -39.07
CA VAL A 93 -1.57 40.23 -38.16
C VAL A 93 -2.01 40.37 -36.71
N ALA A 94 -2.68 41.47 -36.35
CA ALA A 94 -3.24 41.65 -35.01
C ALA A 94 -4.29 40.58 -34.71
N LEU A 95 -5.23 40.33 -35.62
CA LEU A 95 -6.27 39.31 -35.47
C LEU A 95 -5.67 37.91 -35.35
N GLY A 96 -4.64 37.60 -36.15
CA GLY A 96 -3.90 36.34 -36.08
C GLY A 96 -3.15 36.18 -34.75
N MET A 97 -2.58 37.26 -34.21
CA MET A 97 -2.00 37.27 -32.86
C MET A 97 -3.05 37.09 -31.78
N PHE A 98 -4.19 37.79 -31.85
CA PHE A 98 -5.29 37.65 -30.90
C PHE A 98 -5.90 36.24 -30.93
N LEU A 99 -6.13 35.68 -32.12
CA LEU A 99 -6.63 34.31 -32.30
C LEU A 99 -5.59 33.26 -31.84
N GLY A 100 -4.31 33.49 -32.11
CA GLY A 100 -3.22 32.64 -31.64
C GLY A 100 -3.05 32.65 -30.11
N ILE A 101 -3.23 33.82 -29.47
CA ILE A 101 -3.24 33.95 -28.02
C ILE A 101 -4.50 33.29 -27.45
N ALA A 102 -5.69 33.54 -28.02
CA ALA A 102 -6.95 32.95 -27.56
C ALA A 102 -6.93 31.41 -27.65
N SER A 103 -6.33 30.85 -28.70
CA SER A 103 -6.18 29.39 -28.87
C SER A 103 -5.26 28.77 -27.80
N LYS A 104 -4.21 29.46 -27.34
CA LYS A 104 -3.33 28.95 -26.26
C LYS A 104 -3.99 28.90 -24.88
N TYR A 105 -5.05 29.68 -24.68
CA TYR A 105 -5.78 29.80 -23.40
C TYR A 105 -7.18 29.19 -23.44
N ALA A 106 -7.53 28.42 -24.49
CA ALA A 106 -8.78 27.67 -24.50
C ALA A 106 -8.79 26.67 -23.33
N PRO A 107 -9.84 26.69 -22.47
CA PRO A 107 -9.96 25.73 -21.38
C PRO A 107 -10.12 24.31 -21.95
N ASP A 108 -9.30 23.39 -21.47
CA ASP A 108 -9.42 21.97 -21.77
C ASP A 108 -10.62 21.41 -20.98
N GLU A 109 -11.66 20.99 -21.69
CA GLU A 109 -12.87 20.40 -21.10
C GLU A 109 -12.59 19.13 -20.28
N ASN A 110 -11.44 18.48 -20.48
CA ASN A 110 -11.02 17.31 -19.71
C ASN A 110 -10.37 17.66 -18.36
N CYS A 111 -9.95 18.92 -18.17
CA CYS A 111 -9.24 19.37 -16.98
C CYS A 111 -10.22 20.01 -15.98
N PRO A 112 -10.45 19.39 -14.80
CA PRO A 112 -11.45 19.90 -13.86
C PRO A 112 -11.11 21.31 -13.36
N ASP A 113 -9.83 21.67 -13.26
CA ASP A 113 -9.36 22.97 -12.77
C ASP A 113 -9.47 24.12 -13.79
N GLN A 114 -9.75 23.79 -15.05
CA GLN A 114 -9.95 24.75 -16.14
C GLN A 114 -11.43 25.06 -16.37
N ASN A 115 -12.33 24.49 -15.57
CA ASN A 115 -13.76 24.78 -15.64
C ASN A 115 -14.02 26.29 -15.34
N PRO A 116 -14.59 27.05 -16.30
CA PRO A 116 -14.79 28.49 -16.16
C PRO A 116 -15.80 28.88 -15.07
N ARG A 117 -16.62 27.93 -14.58
CA ARG A 117 -17.56 28.16 -13.48
C ARG A 117 -16.89 28.18 -12.11
N LEU A 118 -15.62 27.74 -12.01
CA LEU A 118 -14.89 27.73 -10.75
C LEU A 118 -14.49 29.14 -10.31
N LYS A 119 -14.75 29.44 -9.05
CA LYS A 119 -14.26 30.64 -8.36
C LYS A 119 -12.92 30.33 -7.72
N ASN A 120 -11.95 31.21 -7.92
CA ASN A 120 -10.67 31.11 -7.21
C ASN A 120 -10.92 31.20 -5.71
N TRP A 121 -10.40 30.22 -4.97
CA TRP A 121 -10.59 30.10 -3.54
C TRP A 121 -9.24 30.12 -2.82
N SER A 122 -9.13 31.07 -1.89
CA SER A 122 -7.93 31.32 -1.09
C SER A 122 -8.37 31.61 0.35
N PRO A 123 -8.64 30.59 1.17
CA PRO A 123 -9.17 30.77 2.53
C PRO A 123 -8.11 31.29 3.53
N GLY A 124 -6.86 31.47 3.09
CA GLY A 124 -5.77 31.94 3.94
C GLY A 124 -5.25 30.86 4.90
N LYS A 125 -4.66 31.31 6.00
CA LYS A 125 -4.03 30.44 7.01
C LYS A 125 -4.67 30.68 8.39
N ASP A 126 -5.91 30.25 8.53
CA ASP A 126 -6.67 30.35 9.78
C ASP A 126 -7.06 28.95 10.29
N PRO A 127 -6.36 28.41 11.31
CA PRO A 127 -6.60 27.07 11.83
C PRO A 127 -7.94 26.90 12.55
N GLU A 128 -8.69 27.98 12.83
CA GLU A 128 -10.02 27.95 13.45
C GLU A 128 -11.16 28.03 12.42
N ASN A 129 -10.85 28.43 11.18
CA ASN A 129 -11.85 28.57 10.12
C ASN A 129 -12.44 27.22 9.69
N LYS A 130 -13.75 27.03 9.89
CA LYS A 130 -14.49 25.84 9.45
C LYS A 130 -15.17 26.12 8.12
N VAL A 131 -14.78 25.39 7.09
CA VAL A 131 -15.24 25.59 5.71
C VAL A 131 -16.36 24.60 5.39
N ILE A 132 -17.47 25.10 4.87
CA ILE A 132 -18.56 24.30 4.29
C ILE A 132 -18.72 24.73 2.83
N ILE A 133 -18.58 23.78 1.91
CA ILE A 133 -18.71 23.97 0.46
C ILE A 133 -20.00 23.26 0.04
N LYS A 134 -20.99 24.01 -0.42
CA LYS A 134 -22.33 23.50 -0.74
C LYS A 134 -22.76 23.81 -2.16
N LYS A 135 -24.00 23.51 -2.52
CA LYS A 135 -24.57 23.80 -3.84
C LYS A 135 -24.26 25.23 -4.32
N GLY A 136 -23.63 25.34 -5.49
CA GLY A 136 -23.24 26.63 -6.10
C GLY A 136 -21.84 27.12 -5.70
N ASP A 137 -21.23 26.51 -4.69
CA ASP A 137 -19.84 26.72 -4.31
C ASP A 137 -18.95 25.79 -5.14
N LEU A 138 -18.50 26.30 -6.29
CA LEU A 138 -17.55 25.63 -7.17
C LEU A 138 -16.21 26.34 -7.01
N PHE A 139 -15.30 25.75 -6.24
CA PHE A 139 -14.05 26.40 -5.84
C PHE A 139 -12.83 25.77 -6.48
N ARG A 140 -11.89 26.62 -6.91
CA ARG A 140 -10.55 26.26 -7.34
C ARG A 140 -9.54 26.72 -6.29
N LEU A 141 -8.92 25.77 -5.59
CA LEU A 141 -7.83 26.05 -4.67
C LEU A 141 -6.55 26.35 -5.46
N ASN A 142 -6.03 27.58 -5.34
CA ASN A 142 -4.86 28.01 -6.12
C ASN A 142 -3.59 28.23 -5.28
N LEU A 143 -3.73 28.34 -3.97
CA LEU A 143 -2.67 28.70 -3.05
C LEU A 143 -2.76 27.81 -1.82
N ASP A 144 -1.67 27.76 -1.07
CA ASP A 144 -1.63 27.09 0.22
C ASP A 144 -2.71 27.62 1.16
N ALA A 145 -3.33 26.69 1.89
CA ALA A 145 -4.42 26.99 2.81
C ALA A 145 -4.24 26.23 4.13
N THR A 146 -4.56 26.89 5.24
CA THR A 146 -4.73 26.23 6.53
C THR A 146 -6.09 26.58 7.08
N VAL A 147 -6.92 25.57 7.32
CA VAL A 147 -8.30 25.70 7.82
C VAL A 147 -8.57 24.63 8.86
N HIS A 148 -9.49 24.86 9.79
CA HIS A 148 -9.87 23.89 10.81
C HIS A 148 -10.36 22.57 10.20
N SER A 149 -11.38 22.65 9.35
CA SER A 149 -12.06 21.49 8.74
C SER A 149 -12.74 21.90 7.44
N ILE A 150 -12.92 20.94 6.53
CA ILE A 150 -13.62 21.15 5.26
C ILE A 150 -14.74 20.13 5.14
N VAL A 151 -15.97 20.59 4.94
CA VAL A 151 -17.11 19.75 4.62
C VAL A 151 -17.62 20.13 3.23
N ILE A 152 -17.62 19.17 2.31
CA ILE A 152 -18.10 19.33 0.94
C ILE A 152 -19.38 18.51 0.80
N GLN A 153 -20.49 19.18 0.59
CA GLN A 153 -21.82 18.57 0.59
C GLN A 153 -22.76 19.21 -0.43
N ASP A 154 -23.94 18.63 -0.61
CA ASP A 154 -25.04 19.18 -1.41
C ASP A 154 -24.62 19.56 -2.85
N GLY A 155 -23.73 18.78 -3.49
CA GLY A 155 -23.20 19.10 -4.82
C GLY A 155 -22.14 20.22 -4.87
N GLY A 156 -21.56 20.62 -3.74
CA GLY A 156 -20.40 21.51 -3.69
C GLY A 156 -19.16 20.87 -4.31
N LEU A 157 -18.27 21.68 -4.89
CA LEU A 157 -17.09 21.20 -5.61
C LEU A 157 -15.84 21.95 -5.17
N LEU A 158 -14.81 21.19 -4.78
CA LEU A 158 -13.46 21.71 -4.57
C LEU A 158 -12.50 21.05 -5.56
N VAL A 159 -11.76 21.87 -6.31
CA VAL A 159 -10.75 21.41 -7.27
C VAL A 159 -9.40 22.01 -6.91
N PHE A 160 -8.36 21.19 -6.85
CA PHE A 160 -6.98 21.67 -6.77
C PHE A 160 -6.56 22.22 -8.13
N GLY A 161 -6.17 23.50 -8.15
CA GLY A 161 -5.69 24.16 -9.35
C GLY A 161 -4.29 23.68 -9.73
N ASP A 162 -4.07 23.39 -11.00
CA ASP A 162 -2.77 22.98 -11.52
C ASP A 162 -2.24 24.04 -12.51
N ASP A 163 -1.07 23.79 -13.09
CA ASP A 163 -0.53 24.54 -14.22
C ASP A 163 0.03 23.60 -15.30
N LYS A 164 0.16 24.10 -16.53
CA LYS A 164 0.61 23.28 -17.67
C LYS A 164 2.01 22.70 -17.47
N GLU A 165 2.86 23.44 -16.74
CA GLU A 165 4.27 23.11 -16.46
C GLU A 165 4.46 22.22 -15.21
N GLY A 166 3.42 22.00 -14.40
CA GLY A 166 3.53 21.22 -13.16
C GLY A 166 4.36 21.88 -12.06
N SER A 167 4.42 23.22 -12.02
CA SER A 167 5.22 24.00 -11.08
C SER A 167 4.43 24.49 -9.85
N LYS A 168 3.10 24.36 -9.88
CA LYS A 168 2.18 24.92 -8.89
C LYS A 168 1.90 23.95 -7.73
N ASN A 169 2.85 23.89 -6.80
CA ASN A 169 2.69 23.09 -5.60
C ASN A 169 1.68 23.73 -4.64
N ILE A 170 0.72 22.94 -4.14
CA ILE A 170 -0.33 23.43 -3.23
C ILE A 170 -0.37 22.53 -2.00
N THR A 171 -0.32 23.16 -0.83
CA THR A 171 -0.45 22.51 0.48
C THR A 171 -1.73 22.94 1.17
N LEU A 172 -2.62 21.97 1.40
CA LEU A 172 -3.85 22.15 2.17
C LEU A 172 -3.68 21.50 3.54
N ARG A 173 -3.69 22.30 4.60
CA ARG A 173 -3.56 21.83 5.97
C ARG A 173 -4.91 21.93 6.69
N THR A 174 -5.40 20.81 7.21
CA THR A 174 -6.71 20.75 7.89
C THR A 174 -6.77 19.64 8.93
N ARG A 175 -7.75 19.62 9.82
CA ARG A 175 -7.95 18.47 10.73
C ARG A 175 -8.64 17.31 10.01
N PHE A 176 -9.70 17.61 9.25
CA PHE A 176 -10.39 16.62 8.44
C PHE A 176 -11.04 17.23 7.20
N ILE A 177 -11.29 16.37 6.21
CA ILE A 177 -12.11 16.66 5.03
C ILE A 177 -13.24 15.63 4.99
N LEU A 178 -14.50 16.08 4.98
CA LEU A 178 -15.66 15.22 4.82
C LEU A 178 -16.36 15.55 3.50
N ILE A 179 -16.60 14.55 2.66
CA ILE A 179 -17.23 14.68 1.35
C ILE A 179 -18.48 13.81 1.36
N LYS A 180 -19.68 14.37 1.20
CA LYS A 180 -20.95 13.61 1.29
C LYS A 180 -22.04 14.28 0.47
N ASP A 181 -23.22 13.67 0.37
CA ASP A 181 -24.44 14.27 -0.18
C ASP A 181 -24.20 14.90 -1.58
N GLY A 182 -23.50 14.18 -2.46
CA GLY A 182 -23.15 14.66 -3.81
C GLY A 182 -21.96 15.64 -3.87
N GLY A 183 -21.32 15.97 -2.74
CA GLY A 183 -20.11 16.80 -2.70
C GLY A 183 -18.91 16.14 -3.40
N MET A 184 -18.01 16.95 -3.94
CA MET A 184 -16.92 16.48 -4.80
C MET A 184 -15.58 17.16 -4.49
N LEU A 185 -14.51 16.36 -4.36
CA LEU A 185 -13.12 16.82 -4.28
C LEU A 185 -12.29 16.23 -5.42
N HIS A 186 -11.70 17.09 -6.25
CA HIS A 186 -10.88 16.69 -7.39
C HIS A 186 -9.44 17.20 -7.29
N VAL A 187 -8.49 16.29 -7.52
CA VAL A 187 -7.08 16.59 -7.77
C VAL A 187 -6.72 15.94 -9.11
N GLY A 188 -6.85 16.71 -10.19
CA GLY A 188 -6.79 16.18 -11.55
C GLY A 188 -7.98 15.30 -11.93
N ALA A 189 -7.94 14.73 -13.12
CA ALA A 189 -8.90 13.78 -13.66
C ALA A 189 -8.17 12.69 -14.49
N GLU A 190 -8.86 11.60 -14.82
CA GLU A 190 -8.28 10.48 -15.56
C GLU A 190 -7.60 10.91 -16.87
N LYS A 191 -8.27 11.77 -17.64
CA LYS A 191 -7.79 12.35 -18.91
C LYS A 191 -6.92 13.59 -18.77
N CYS A 192 -6.91 14.22 -17.58
CA CYS A 192 -6.10 15.39 -17.27
C CYS A 192 -5.44 15.21 -15.90
N ARG A 193 -4.32 14.49 -15.88
CA ARG A 193 -3.58 14.15 -14.66
C ARG A 193 -2.95 15.41 -14.06
N TYR A 194 -3.06 15.52 -12.73
CA TYR A 194 -2.40 16.53 -11.93
C TYR A 194 -0.87 16.38 -12.03
N LYS A 195 -0.22 17.44 -12.50
CA LYS A 195 1.21 17.51 -12.78
C LYS A 195 2.00 18.02 -11.59
N SER A 196 1.50 19.05 -10.92
CA SER A 196 2.17 19.63 -9.76
C SER A 196 2.15 18.71 -8.53
N LYS A 197 2.70 19.16 -7.40
CA LYS A 197 2.59 18.47 -6.12
C LYS A 197 1.43 19.01 -5.27
N ALA A 198 0.36 18.23 -5.14
CA ALA A 198 -0.70 18.48 -4.16
C ALA A 198 -0.38 17.76 -2.84
N THR A 199 -0.39 18.49 -1.72
CA THR A 199 -0.13 17.94 -0.40
C THR A 199 -1.30 18.25 0.54
N ILE A 200 -1.96 17.22 1.06
CA ILE A 200 -2.97 17.39 2.12
C ILE A 200 -2.35 16.96 3.45
N ILE A 201 -2.21 17.90 4.37
CA ILE A 201 -1.65 17.66 5.71
C ILE A 201 -2.78 17.63 6.72
N LEU A 202 -3.08 16.44 7.23
CA LEU A 202 -4.00 16.30 8.35
C LEU A 202 -3.27 16.55 9.68
N TYR A 203 -3.76 17.48 10.52
CA TYR A 203 -3.20 17.79 11.84
C TYR A 203 -4.22 17.60 12.97
N GLY A 204 -3.75 17.61 14.23
CA GLY A 204 -4.57 17.38 15.43
C GLY A 204 -4.16 16.13 16.19
N LYS A 205 -4.59 16.05 17.46
CA LYS A 205 -4.34 14.91 18.37
C LYS A 205 -5.64 14.12 18.63
N SER A 206 -5.52 12.86 19.04
CA SER A 206 -6.68 12.00 19.33
C SER A 206 -7.56 12.51 20.48
N ASN A 207 -6.99 13.29 21.40
CA ASN A 207 -7.68 13.89 22.53
C ASN A 207 -8.23 15.31 22.27
N GLU A 208 -8.03 15.87 21.08
CA GLU A 208 -8.46 17.23 20.74
C GLU A 208 -9.71 17.20 19.84
N GLY A 209 -10.74 17.99 20.18
CA GLY A 209 -11.94 18.19 19.36
C GLY A 209 -13.02 17.10 19.48
N ALA A 210 -14.20 17.43 18.97
CA ALA A 210 -15.36 16.54 18.89
C ALA A 210 -15.14 15.49 17.79
N ASP A 211 -15.69 14.31 18.02
CA ASP A 211 -15.63 13.19 17.07
C ASP A 211 -16.69 13.35 15.99
N VAL A 212 -16.34 13.06 14.73
CA VAL A 212 -17.32 12.94 13.66
C VAL A 212 -17.75 11.47 13.63
N PRO A 213 -19.07 11.17 13.77
CA PRO A 213 -19.56 9.80 13.75
C PRO A 213 -19.01 9.02 12.56
N GLU A 214 -18.59 7.77 12.79
CA GLU A 214 -18.01 6.84 11.81
C GLU A 214 -16.61 7.18 11.27
N PHE A 215 -16.20 8.45 11.28
CA PHE A 215 -14.94 8.89 10.66
C PHE A 215 -13.83 9.24 11.66
N GLY A 216 -14.17 9.49 12.91
CA GLY A 216 -13.20 9.88 13.93
C GLY A 216 -12.92 11.39 13.91
N LYS A 217 -11.67 11.78 14.26
CA LYS A 217 -11.26 13.19 14.39
C LYS A 217 -10.30 13.69 13.30
N LYS A 218 -9.55 12.79 12.66
CA LYS A 218 -8.49 13.11 11.70
C LYS A 218 -8.60 12.19 10.50
N PHE A 219 -9.22 12.68 9.43
CA PHE A 219 -9.58 11.83 8.30
C PHE A 219 -9.77 12.64 7.00
N ILE A 220 -9.72 11.93 5.87
CA ILE A 220 -10.40 12.32 4.63
C ILE A 220 -11.46 11.25 4.43
N GLY A 221 -12.72 11.64 4.48
CA GLY A 221 -13.87 10.73 4.55
C GLY A 221 -14.82 11.00 3.42
N VAL A 222 -15.24 9.95 2.74
CA VAL A 222 -16.26 9.99 1.69
C VAL A 222 -17.49 9.28 2.23
N GLY A 223 -18.51 10.06 2.57
CA GLY A 223 -19.83 9.57 2.95
C GLY A 223 -20.70 9.25 1.74
N PRO A 224 -21.99 8.97 1.96
CA PRO A 224 -22.95 8.65 0.91
C PRO A 224 -22.94 9.68 -0.21
N GLU A 225 -22.91 9.20 -1.46
CA GLU A 225 -22.90 10.03 -2.69
C GLU A 225 -21.74 11.02 -2.82
N GLY A 226 -20.75 11.01 -1.91
CA GLY A 226 -19.55 11.82 -2.02
C GLY A 226 -18.60 11.29 -3.10
N THR A 227 -17.83 12.18 -3.73
CA THR A 227 -16.83 11.81 -4.74
C THR A 227 -15.44 12.37 -4.39
N LEU A 228 -14.43 11.50 -4.35
CA LEU A 228 -13.03 11.86 -4.20
C LEU A 228 -12.22 11.32 -5.39
N GLU A 229 -11.71 12.24 -6.21
CA GLU A 229 -10.92 11.91 -7.41
C GLU A 229 -9.48 12.40 -7.25
N LEU A 230 -8.51 11.47 -7.31
CA LEU A 230 -7.09 11.76 -7.13
C LEU A 230 -6.28 11.17 -8.29
N HIS A 231 -6.01 11.98 -9.31
CA HIS A 231 -5.34 11.57 -10.53
C HIS A 231 -4.04 12.34 -10.70
N GLY A 232 -2.93 11.79 -10.20
CA GLY A 232 -1.59 12.32 -10.44
C GLY A 232 -0.85 11.63 -11.59
N HIS A 233 0.44 11.94 -11.72
CA HIS A 233 1.38 11.20 -12.56
C HIS A 233 1.26 9.68 -12.36
N GLN A 234 1.21 8.93 -13.47
CA GLN A 234 1.13 7.48 -13.43
C GLN A 234 2.41 6.91 -12.78
N LYS A 235 2.21 6.15 -11.71
CA LYS A 235 3.29 5.40 -11.05
C LYS A 235 3.15 3.92 -11.40
N LEU A 236 4.27 3.23 -11.59
CA LEU A 236 4.27 1.78 -11.64
C LEU A 236 3.85 1.28 -10.25
N SER A 237 2.68 0.65 -10.17
CA SER A 237 2.20 0.00 -8.95
C SER A 237 3.06 -1.24 -8.70
N TRP A 238 3.86 -1.22 -7.64
CA TRP A 238 4.46 -2.43 -7.09
C TRP A 238 4.00 -2.56 -5.64
N THR A 239 3.44 -3.71 -5.30
CA THR A 239 3.18 -4.10 -3.92
C THR A 239 4.34 -4.97 -3.47
N PHE A 240 5.12 -4.49 -2.51
CA PHE A 240 6.11 -5.35 -1.84
C PHE A 240 5.41 -6.15 -0.75
N LEU A 241 5.57 -7.46 -0.80
CA LEU A 241 5.21 -8.29 0.34
C LEU A 241 6.31 -8.10 1.40
N SER A 242 5.99 -7.49 2.53
CA SER A 242 6.96 -7.25 3.62
C SER A 242 7.45 -8.54 4.27
N LYS A 243 6.66 -9.63 4.17
CA LYS A 243 6.95 -10.93 4.76
C LYS A 243 6.19 -12.04 4.03
N THR A 244 6.82 -13.19 3.82
CA THR A 244 6.16 -14.39 3.27
C THR A 244 4.92 -14.74 4.09
N ILE A 245 3.75 -14.78 3.44
CA ILE A 245 2.51 -15.27 4.03
C ILE A 245 2.46 -16.77 3.78
N TYR A 246 2.54 -17.55 4.86
CA TYR A 246 2.33 -18.99 4.80
C TYR A 246 0.82 -19.27 4.74
N PHE A 247 0.41 -20.36 4.09
CA PHE A 247 -1.02 -20.74 3.99
C PHE A 247 -1.68 -20.92 5.37
N SER A 248 -0.92 -21.41 6.36
CA SER A 248 -1.33 -21.54 7.77
C SER A 248 -1.12 -20.25 8.58
N GLY A 249 -0.63 -19.19 7.94
CA GLY A 249 -0.27 -17.90 8.54
C GLY A 249 1.07 -17.87 9.28
N LEU A 250 1.62 -19.02 9.69
CA LEU A 250 2.94 -19.15 10.32
C LEU A 250 3.82 -20.16 9.56
N ALA A 251 5.13 -19.97 9.61
CA ALA A 251 6.10 -20.86 8.96
C ALA A 251 5.94 -22.33 9.42
N ASN A 252 5.72 -22.54 10.72
CA ASN A 252 5.56 -23.86 11.33
C ASN A 252 4.11 -24.32 11.44
N GLY A 253 3.14 -23.40 11.28
CA GLY A 253 1.71 -23.70 11.27
C GLY A 253 1.19 -24.36 12.55
N HIS A 254 0.17 -25.21 12.39
CA HIS A 254 -0.41 -25.96 13.50
C HIS A 254 0.51 -27.10 13.94
N TYR A 255 0.58 -27.35 15.25
CA TYR A 255 1.26 -28.53 15.77
C TYR A 255 0.28 -29.65 16.08
N THR A 256 0.62 -30.87 15.69
CA THR A 256 -0.07 -32.09 16.12
C THR A 256 0.97 -33.14 16.48
N PHE A 257 0.79 -33.79 17.62
CA PHE A 257 1.66 -34.88 18.07
C PHE A 257 1.86 -35.93 16.96
N LYS A 258 3.12 -36.30 16.72
CA LYS A 258 3.45 -37.41 15.81
C LYS A 258 3.23 -38.73 16.54
N LYS A 259 2.79 -39.79 15.83
CA LYS A 259 2.47 -41.12 16.40
C LYS A 259 3.66 -41.89 16.99
N ASN A 260 4.85 -41.28 17.11
CA ASN A 260 6.06 -41.92 17.61
C ASN A 260 6.14 -41.87 19.15
N PHE A 261 5.15 -42.48 19.81
CA PHE A 261 5.09 -42.49 21.28
C PHE A 261 6.11 -43.48 21.86
N SER A 262 6.85 -43.02 22.87
CA SER A 262 7.62 -43.89 23.78
C SER A 262 6.86 -44.06 25.10
N ARG A 263 7.19 -45.11 25.86
CA ARG A 263 6.65 -45.29 27.21
C ARG A 263 6.95 -44.06 28.08
N GLY A 264 6.01 -43.68 28.94
CA GLY A 264 6.12 -42.52 29.83
C GLY A 264 5.46 -41.26 29.27
N LEU A 265 5.96 -40.08 29.69
CA LEU A 265 5.47 -38.78 29.27
C LEU A 265 6.28 -38.26 28.08
N ASN A 266 5.60 -38.08 26.95
CA ASN A 266 6.16 -37.46 25.75
C ASN A 266 5.81 -35.97 25.79
N VAL A 267 6.80 -35.09 25.68
CA VAL A 267 6.64 -33.64 25.92
C VAL A 267 7.14 -32.84 24.73
N ARG A 268 6.42 -31.79 24.38
CA ARG A 268 6.80 -30.80 23.36
C ARG A 268 6.73 -29.42 23.98
N VAL A 269 7.81 -28.65 23.81
CA VAL A 269 7.85 -27.23 24.16
C VAL A 269 7.75 -26.44 22.85
N ILE A 270 6.79 -25.53 22.78
CA ILE A 270 6.44 -24.81 21.56
C ILE A 270 6.53 -23.31 21.82
N ASP A 271 7.13 -22.60 20.89
CA ASP A 271 7.20 -21.13 20.88
C ASP A 271 5.82 -20.54 20.61
N GLN A 272 5.39 -19.61 21.45
CA GLN A 272 4.07 -19.00 21.39
C GLN A 272 3.86 -18.05 20.20
N ASP A 273 4.95 -17.55 19.59
CA ASP A 273 4.91 -16.53 18.55
C ASP A 273 5.24 -17.08 17.16
N THR A 274 6.02 -18.16 17.09
CA THR A 274 6.43 -18.78 15.81
C THR A 274 5.78 -20.14 15.55
N ALA A 275 5.11 -20.72 16.56
CA ALA A 275 4.64 -22.10 16.58
C ALA A 275 5.76 -23.15 16.34
N GLU A 276 7.03 -22.76 16.51
CA GLU A 276 8.17 -23.67 16.40
C GLU A 276 8.20 -24.64 17.57
N VAL A 277 8.49 -25.91 17.29
CA VAL A 277 8.75 -26.90 18.33
C VAL A 277 10.20 -26.75 18.76
N LEU A 278 10.40 -26.12 19.91
CA LEU A 278 11.71 -25.86 20.48
C LEU A 278 12.36 -27.14 21.03
N GLU A 279 11.56 -27.98 21.70
CA GLU A 279 12.05 -29.20 22.34
C GLU A 279 11.13 -30.39 22.11
N VAL A 280 11.75 -31.55 21.90
CA VAL A 280 11.10 -32.85 21.68
C VAL A 280 11.65 -33.82 22.73
N LEU A 281 10.92 -33.97 23.84
CA LEU A 281 11.39 -34.70 25.02
C LEU A 281 10.53 -35.93 25.31
N LYS A 282 11.10 -36.81 26.12
CA LYS A 282 10.50 -38.05 26.60
C LYS A 282 11.03 -38.36 28.00
N PHE A 283 10.13 -38.71 28.91
CA PHE A 283 10.42 -39.00 30.30
C PHE A 283 9.78 -40.33 30.67
N ASP A 284 10.58 -41.38 30.83
CA ASP A 284 10.08 -42.70 31.21
C ASP A 284 9.80 -42.78 32.71
N THR A 285 8.75 -42.08 33.15
CA THR A 285 8.25 -42.09 34.52
C THR A 285 7.51 -43.38 34.87
N HIS A 286 7.49 -44.38 33.98
CA HIS A 286 7.07 -45.73 34.36
C HIS A 286 8.21 -46.50 34.99
N GLU A 287 9.40 -46.44 34.38
CA GLU A 287 10.56 -47.21 34.86
C GLU A 287 11.40 -46.43 35.87
N PHE A 288 11.61 -45.12 35.67
CA PHE A 288 12.60 -44.34 36.42
C PHE A 288 11.99 -43.13 37.15
N SER A 289 12.30 -42.98 38.44
CA SER A 289 11.86 -41.82 39.24
C SER A 289 12.64 -40.55 38.92
N GLU A 290 13.88 -40.66 38.46
CA GLU A 290 14.74 -39.52 38.09
C GLU A 290 14.15 -38.74 36.92
N GLU A 291 13.47 -39.43 36.00
CA GLU A 291 12.78 -38.82 34.86
C GLU A 291 11.63 -37.90 35.31
N SER A 292 10.99 -38.21 36.44
CA SER A 292 9.97 -37.35 37.05
C SER A 292 10.57 -36.04 37.57
N LEU A 293 11.78 -36.08 38.14
CA LEU A 293 12.49 -34.90 38.61
C LEU A 293 13.00 -34.04 37.45
N LYS A 294 13.51 -34.67 36.39
CA LYS A 294 13.93 -33.95 35.17
C LYS A 294 12.76 -33.19 34.54
N LEU A 295 11.59 -33.82 34.43
CA LEU A 295 10.37 -33.15 33.96
C LEU A 295 9.97 -32.00 34.88
N GLN A 296 10.06 -32.19 36.20
CA GLN A 296 9.75 -31.13 37.16
C GLN A 296 10.65 -29.91 36.95
N ASN A 297 11.96 -30.14 36.79
CA ASN A 297 12.95 -29.08 36.59
C ASN A 297 12.76 -28.36 35.26
N LEU A 298 12.44 -29.09 34.19
CA LEU A 298 12.09 -28.49 32.89
C LEU A 298 10.94 -27.49 33.04
N LEU A 299 9.86 -27.87 33.74
CA LEU A 299 8.69 -27.01 33.89
C LEU A 299 8.95 -25.81 34.80
N LYS A 300 9.73 -25.98 35.88
CA LYS A 300 10.09 -24.90 36.81
C LYS A 300 11.05 -23.88 36.17
N ASN A 301 11.96 -24.34 35.32
CA ASN A 301 12.95 -23.48 34.67
C ASN A 301 12.50 -22.96 33.30
N GLY A 302 11.38 -23.47 32.78
CA GLY A 302 10.82 -23.04 31.50
C GLY A 302 10.33 -21.59 31.55
N SER A 303 10.50 -20.87 30.44
CA SER A 303 10.07 -19.48 30.34
C SER A 303 8.53 -19.36 30.39
N THR A 304 8.02 -18.40 31.16
CA THR A 304 6.60 -18.06 31.19
C THR A 304 6.09 -17.75 29.78
N GLY A 305 4.89 -18.24 29.46
CA GLY A 305 4.26 -18.07 28.15
C GLY A 305 4.56 -19.18 27.15
N ARG A 306 5.55 -20.06 27.41
CA ARG A 306 5.81 -21.23 26.56
C ARG A 306 4.64 -22.21 26.58
N ILE A 307 4.32 -22.74 25.41
CA ILE A 307 3.27 -23.75 25.26
C ILE A 307 3.89 -25.13 25.49
N VAL A 308 3.26 -25.95 26.33
CA VAL A 308 3.70 -27.31 26.64
C VAL A 308 2.59 -28.28 26.27
N ALA A 309 2.93 -29.25 25.42
CA ALA A 309 2.04 -30.34 25.02
C ALA A 309 2.60 -31.67 25.56
N ILE A 310 1.78 -32.41 26.29
CA ILE A 310 2.16 -33.67 26.96
C ILE A 310 1.22 -34.78 26.50
N ALA A 311 1.77 -35.97 26.27
CA ALA A 311 1.01 -37.18 25.99
C ALA A 311 1.64 -38.40 26.63
N VAL A 312 0.82 -39.25 27.26
CA VAL A 312 1.25 -40.55 27.79
C VAL A 312 1.41 -41.54 26.64
N GLY A 313 2.53 -42.26 26.62
CA GLY A 313 2.69 -43.49 25.86
C GLY A 313 2.76 -44.68 26.81
N ASP A 314 2.01 -45.75 26.52
CA ASP A 314 1.84 -46.95 27.37
C ASP A 314 1.47 -46.60 28.83
N SER A 315 2.43 -46.33 29.71
CA SER A 315 2.17 -45.99 31.10
C SER A 315 3.16 -44.93 31.57
N ALA A 316 2.71 -44.06 32.49
CA ALA A 316 3.54 -43.00 33.06
C ALA A 316 3.38 -42.86 34.59
N ALA A 317 2.35 -43.46 35.19
CA ALA A 317 1.94 -43.14 36.56
C ALA A 317 2.86 -43.69 37.66
N LYS A 318 3.55 -44.81 37.43
CA LYS A 318 4.23 -45.62 38.45
C LYS A 318 5.28 -44.85 39.25
N ASN A 319 6.17 -44.12 38.56
CA ASN A 319 7.24 -43.33 39.17
C ASN A 319 7.05 -41.82 38.90
N LEU A 320 5.84 -41.38 38.53
CA LEU A 320 5.50 -39.95 38.46
C LEU A 320 5.25 -39.42 39.88
N LEU A 321 6.28 -38.80 40.45
CA LEU A 321 6.33 -38.32 41.83
C LEU A 321 5.23 -37.29 42.12
N GLU A 322 4.70 -37.30 43.34
CA GLU A 322 3.61 -36.40 43.76
C GLU A 322 3.98 -34.92 43.59
N GLU A 323 5.22 -34.55 43.89
CA GLU A 323 5.70 -33.19 43.70
C GLU A 323 5.72 -32.78 42.21
N THR A 324 6.02 -33.71 41.30
CA THR A 324 5.95 -33.45 39.86
C THR A 324 4.49 -33.31 39.41
N ARG A 325 3.57 -34.11 39.95
CA ARG A 325 2.12 -33.98 39.69
C ARG A 325 1.60 -32.62 40.13
N VAL A 326 1.96 -32.17 41.33
CA VAL A 326 1.61 -30.84 41.85
C VAL A 326 2.24 -29.74 40.98
N THR A 327 3.48 -29.92 40.51
CA THR A 327 4.13 -28.97 39.60
C THR A 327 3.38 -28.85 38.28
N ILE A 328 3.00 -29.97 37.66
CA ILE A 328 2.21 -29.98 36.42
C ILE A 328 0.84 -29.30 36.64
N GLN A 329 0.16 -29.63 37.75
CA GLN A 329 -1.10 -29.00 38.11
C GLN A 329 -0.96 -27.48 38.24
N ASN A 330 0.04 -27.00 38.98
CA ASN A 330 0.18 -25.57 39.30
C ASN A 330 0.72 -24.75 38.12
N ILE A 331 1.68 -25.28 37.37
CA ILE A 331 2.35 -24.55 36.28
C ILE A 331 1.54 -24.60 34.99
N LEU A 332 0.94 -25.75 34.68
CA LEU A 332 0.21 -25.96 33.41
C LEU A 332 -1.31 -25.96 33.58
N GLY A 333 -1.82 -25.94 34.81
CA GLY A 333 -3.26 -25.90 35.10
C GLY A 333 -3.98 -27.25 35.02
N SER A 334 -3.25 -28.38 35.07
CA SER A 334 -3.86 -29.71 34.99
C SER A 334 -4.77 -30.00 36.19
N LYS A 335 -5.94 -30.56 35.92
CA LYS A 335 -6.92 -31.08 36.89
C LYS A 335 -6.83 -32.60 37.02
N PHE A 336 -6.36 -33.30 35.99
CA PHE A 336 -6.36 -34.77 35.94
C PHE A 336 -5.02 -35.41 36.33
N VAL A 337 -3.89 -34.69 36.25
CA VAL A 337 -2.56 -35.29 36.48
C VAL A 337 -2.39 -35.93 37.86
N ARG A 338 -3.02 -35.39 38.92
CA ARG A 338 -2.94 -36.01 40.26
C ARG A 338 -3.64 -37.36 40.32
N GLY A 339 -4.71 -37.54 39.55
CA GLY A 339 -5.44 -38.80 39.43
C GLY A 339 -4.88 -39.76 38.38
N LEU A 340 -3.79 -39.42 37.68
CA LEU A 340 -3.26 -40.24 36.59
C LEU A 340 -2.83 -41.62 37.09
N SER A 341 -3.45 -42.66 36.51
CA SER A 341 -3.33 -44.06 36.94
C SER A 341 -2.60 -44.94 35.91
N TYR A 342 -2.33 -46.20 36.28
CA TYR A 342 -1.62 -47.14 35.43
C TYR A 342 -2.32 -47.31 34.07
N ARG A 343 -1.54 -47.15 32.99
CA ARG A 343 -2.03 -47.25 31.60
C ARG A 343 -3.20 -46.33 31.26
N GLN A 344 -3.37 -45.23 31.99
CA GLN A 344 -4.39 -44.27 31.62
C GLN A 344 -3.89 -43.42 30.44
N ALA A 345 -4.66 -43.38 29.35
CA ALA A 345 -4.36 -42.48 28.25
C ALA A 345 -4.64 -41.04 28.72
N TRP A 346 -3.65 -40.17 28.62
CA TRP A 346 -3.77 -38.78 29.04
C TRP A 346 -2.99 -37.88 28.09
N ALA A 347 -3.61 -36.77 27.72
CA ALA A 347 -3.02 -35.73 26.91
C ALA A 347 -3.35 -34.36 27.51
N LEU A 348 -2.41 -33.43 27.40
CA LEU A 348 -2.51 -32.07 27.90
C LEU A 348 -1.86 -31.10 26.92
N VAL A 349 -2.47 -29.93 26.77
CA VAL A 349 -1.88 -28.73 26.18
C VAL A 349 -2.09 -27.59 27.16
N GLY A 350 -1.00 -27.06 27.71
CA GLY A 350 -0.99 -25.99 28.71
C GLY A 350 0.05 -24.91 28.39
N VAL A 351 0.06 -23.85 29.19
CA VAL A 351 1.03 -22.75 29.06
C VAL A 351 1.73 -22.55 30.38
N ILE A 352 3.06 -22.48 30.37
CA ILE A 352 3.85 -22.21 31.58
C ILE A 352 3.43 -20.85 32.14
N GLY A 353 2.86 -20.85 33.35
CA GLY A 353 2.40 -19.63 34.01
C GLY A 353 1.11 -19.04 33.42
N GLY A 354 0.37 -19.79 32.59
CA GLY A 354 -0.87 -19.32 31.97
C GLY A 354 -2.10 -19.29 32.90
N GLY A 355 -1.96 -19.78 34.15
CA GLY A 355 -3.06 -19.86 35.12
C GLY A 355 -4.09 -20.96 34.83
N ASN A 356 -5.14 -21.04 35.66
CA ASN A 356 -6.05 -22.18 35.73
C ASN A 356 -6.91 -22.41 34.47
N SER A 357 -7.11 -21.39 33.63
CA SER A 357 -7.86 -21.49 32.35
C SER A 357 -6.95 -21.80 31.16
N SER A 358 -5.63 -21.93 31.38
CA SER A 358 -4.69 -22.14 30.29
C SER A 358 -4.60 -23.59 29.80
N CYS A 359 -5.12 -24.55 30.57
CA CYS A 359 -5.03 -25.97 30.29
C CYS A 359 -6.22 -26.49 29.45
N ASN A 360 -5.92 -27.25 28.40
CA ASN A 360 -6.85 -28.20 27.81
C ASN A 360 -6.27 -29.60 28.01
N GLU A 361 -7.04 -30.52 28.57
CA GLU A 361 -6.58 -31.89 28.81
C GLU A 361 -7.73 -32.87 28.66
N SER A 362 -7.37 -34.12 28.36
CA SER A 362 -8.31 -35.22 28.21
C SER A 362 -7.68 -36.46 28.82
N VAL A 363 -8.52 -37.31 29.39
CA VAL A 363 -8.12 -38.60 29.95
C VAL A 363 -9.07 -39.68 29.49
N ARG A 364 -8.56 -40.89 29.25
CA ARG A 364 -9.36 -42.08 28.95
C ARG A 364 -8.81 -43.26 29.74
N ASN A 365 -9.71 -43.95 30.44
CA ASN A 365 -9.37 -45.15 31.18
C ASN A 365 -8.98 -46.28 30.23
N TYR A 366 -8.08 -47.13 30.69
CA TYR A 366 -7.78 -48.38 30.03
C TYR A 366 -8.93 -49.36 30.29
N GLU A 367 -9.68 -49.70 29.25
CA GLU A 367 -10.72 -50.73 29.27
C GLU A 367 -10.19 -51.89 28.41
N ASN A 368 -10.10 -53.10 28.98
CA ASN A 368 -9.41 -54.26 28.42
C ASN A 368 -9.69 -54.52 26.92
N HIS A 369 -8.62 -54.80 26.16
CA HIS A 369 -8.48 -55.50 24.86
C HIS A 369 -9.53 -55.31 23.74
N SER A 370 -10.49 -54.39 23.83
CA SER A 370 -11.58 -54.30 22.84
C SER A 370 -12.12 -52.89 22.61
N THR A 371 -11.65 -51.88 23.35
CA THR A 371 -12.07 -50.50 23.16
C THR A 371 -10.85 -49.63 22.95
N GLY A 372 -10.59 -49.28 21.68
CA GLY A 372 -9.70 -48.17 21.35
C GLY A 372 -10.11 -46.93 22.16
N GLY A 373 -9.13 -46.29 22.78
CA GLY A 373 -9.37 -45.14 23.64
C GLY A 373 -8.38 -44.05 23.31
N LYS A 374 -8.88 -42.86 22.97
CA LYS A 374 -8.07 -41.69 22.63
C LYS A 374 -8.36 -40.53 23.57
N ALA A 375 -7.36 -40.13 24.32
CA ALA A 375 -7.33 -38.83 24.99
C ALA A 375 -6.82 -37.78 24.00
N LEU A 376 -7.60 -36.73 23.73
CA LEU A 376 -7.23 -35.64 22.83
C LEU A 376 -7.29 -34.31 23.58
N ALA A 377 -6.16 -33.62 23.65
CA ALA A 377 -6.06 -32.25 24.10
C ALA A 377 -5.78 -31.33 22.91
N GLN A 378 -6.56 -30.27 22.78
CA GLN A 378 -6.43 -29.29 21.72
C GLN A 378 -6.64 -27.89 22.28
N LYS A 379 -5.76 -26.96 21.89
CA LYS A 379 -5.94 -25.55 22.22
C LYS A 379 -5.50 -24.63 21.08
N GLU A 380 -6.24 -23.54 20.94
CA GLU A 380 -5.96 -22.47 19.99
C GLU A 380 -5.10 -21.38 20.64
N PHE A 381 -4.19 -20.82 19.85
CA PHE A 381 -3.25 -19.79 20.26
C PHE A 381 -3.19 -18.69 19.20
N PHE A 382 -2.78 -17.50 19.62
CA PHE A 382 -2.60 -16.34 18.77
C PHE A 382 -1.20 -15.77 19.03
N THR A 383 -0.47 -15.47 17.97
CA THR A 383 0.82 -14.77 18.06
C THR A 383 0.60 -13.29 18.37
N VAL A 384 1.67 -12.57 18.71
CA VAL A 384 1.61 -11.09 18.88
C VAL A 384 1.01 -10.39 17.66
N ASP A 385 1.26 -10.91 16.46
CA ASP A 385 0.73 -10.36 15.19
C ASP A 385 -0.74 -10.75 14.91
N GLY A 386 -1.41 -11.42 15.85
CA GLY A 386 -2.81 -11.86 15.72
C GLY A 386 -3.00 -13.13 14.88
N GLN A 387 -1.92 -13.81 14.50
CA GLN A 387 -2.01 -15.02 13.70
C GLN A 387 -2.45 -16.22 14.55
N LYS A 388 -3.51 -16.88 14.14
CA LYS A 388 -4.06 -18.06 14.81
C LYS A 388 -3.28 -19.32 14.46
N PHE A 389 -3.00 -20.16 15.46
CA PHE A 389 -2.54 -21.54 15.29
C PHE A 389 -3.13 -22.46 16.37
N VAL A 390 -2.91 -23.77 16.23
CA VAL A 390 -3.53 -24.79 17.09
C VAL A 390 -2.47 -25.82 17.45
N VAL A 391 -2.45 -26.21 18.71
CA VAL A 391 -1.59 -27.28 19.22
C VAL A 391 -2.48 -28.44 19.68
N ARG A 392 -2.14 -29.64 19.20
CA ARG A 392 -2.86 -30.88 19.52
C ARG A 392 -1.90 -31.90 20.14
N ALA A 393 -2.26 -32.42 21.31
CA ALA A 393 -1.68 -33.60 21.91
C ALA A 393 -2.72 -34.71 21.97
N TYR A 394 -2.30 -35.95 21.74
CA TYR A 394 -3.15 -37.09 21.98
C TYR A 394 -2.35 -38.25 22.53
N SER A 395 -3.05 -39.11 23.27
CA SER A 395 -2.57 -40.39 23.77
C SER A 395 -3.63 -41.41 23.39
N GLU A 396 -3.23 -42.48 22.72
CA GLU A 396 -4.16 -43.50 22.25
C GLU A 396 -3.58 -44.90 22.46
N TRP A 397 -4.48 -45.85 22.72
CA TRP A 397 -4.18 -47.27 22.60
C TRP A 397 -4.39 -47.67 21.14
N ASN A 398 -3.32 -47.99 20.43
CA ASN A 398 -3.45 -48.72 19.17
C ASN A 398 -3.91 -50.14 19.53
N ASP A 399 -4.95 -50.64 18.85
CA ASP A 399 -5.50 -52.00 18.88
C ASP A 399 -4.99 -52.90 20.02
N GLY A 400 -5.90 -53.21 20.96
CA GLY A 400 -5.61 -53.94 22.19
C GLY A 400 -5.02 -55.34 22.02
#